data_AF-M6ZMZ4-F1
#
_entry.id   AF-M6ZMZ4-F1
#
_cell.length_a   1.000
_cell.length_b   1.000
_cell.length_c   1.000
_cell.angle_alpha   90.00
_cell.angle_beta   90.00
_cell.angle_gamma   90.00
#
_symmetry.space_group_name_H-M   'P 1'
#
loop_
_entity.id
_entity.type
_entity.pdbx_description
1 polymer ?
#
loop_
_entity_poly.entity_id
_entity_poly.type
_entity_poly.pdbx_seq_one_letter_code
_entity_poly.pdbx_strand_id
1 'polypeptide(L)'
;MAQTLKDISPLESKQDGLVPANNEYPFPHKPDGSPDLEGCVQRYGELERRIDSLVSTADDRIAEIRSALVNQTEPLEKERVSLLDYLKLNLKSENFPNGSKTIKLAAGEISKRSSKAVSVVPTVEEVLKKNRLIKFEKEAQEKFGGVFLKMKLEVSKSAIQANASAAKKLIGAKIEEKETLSIKPAKTEIQE
;
A
#
# COMPACT_ATOMS: atom_id res chain seq x y z
N MET A 1 1.00 -16.07 33.92
CA MET A 1 0.71 -17.29 33.14
C MET A 1 1.58 -17.23 31.89
N ALA A 2 2.67 -17.98 31.89
CA ALA A 2 3.69 -17.97 30.84
C ALA A 2 3.61 -19.30 30.09
N GLN A 3 2.69 -19.40 29.12
CA GLN A 3 2.45 -20.65 28.39
C GLN A 3 1.67 -20.40 27.10
N THR A 4 2.29 -19.73 26.12
CA THR A 4 1.72 -19.69 24.76
C THR A 4 2.72 -19.43 23.63
N LEU A 5 4.03 -19.47 23.90
CA LEU A 5 5.05 -19.24 22.86
C LEU A 5 5.94 -20.47 22.59
N LYS A 6 5.54 -21.67 23.03
CA LYS A 6 6.33 -22.90 22.84
C LYS A 6 5.99 -23.71 21.57
N ASP A 7 4.95 -23.36 20.83
CA ASP A 7 4.51 -24.15 19.66
C ASP A 7 4.64 -23.40 18.34
N ILE A 8 5.66 -22.54 18.21
CA ILE A 8 6.16 -22.21 16.88
C ILE A 8 7.17 -23.32 16.56
N SER A 9 6.68 -24.45 16.08
CA SER A 9 7.51 -25.51 15.51
C SER A 9 8.56 -24.88 14.58
N PRO A 10 9.82 -25.35 14.60
CA PRO A 10 10.69 -25.07 13.48
C PRO A 10 9.95 -25.57 12.25
N LEU A 11 9.73 -24.70 11.27
CA LEU A 11 9.49 -25.14 9.90
C LEU A 11 10.74 -25.93 9.50
N GLU A 12 10.79 -27.20 9.87
CA GLU A 12 11.58 -28.18 9.16
C GLU A 12 11.05 -28.13 7.73
N SER A 13 11.74 -27.36 6.91
CA SER A 13 11.61 -27.48 5.47
C SER A 13 12.02 -28.92 5.15
N LYS A 14 11.04 -29.81 5.07
CA LYS A 14 11.13 -30.91 4.12
C LYS A 14 11.12 -30.26 2.74
N GLN A 15 12.29 -29.75 2.34
CA GLN A 15 12.63 -29.57 0.94
C GLN A 15 12.77 -30.96 0.33
N ASP A 16 11.66 -31.68 0.20
CA ASP A 16 11.56 -32.78 -0.75
C ASP A 16 11.30 -32.15 -2.11
N GLY A 17 12.39 -31.75 -2.76
CA GLY A 17 12.38 -31.13 -4.07
C GLY A 17 13.61 -30.27 -4.30
N LEU A 18 14.75 -30.90 -4.54
CA LEU A 18 15.90 -30.26 -5.18
C LEU A 18 15.42 -29.48 -6.41
N VAL A 19 15.60 -28.16 -6.42
CA VAL A 19 15.50 -27.38 -7.66
C VAL A 19 16.73 -27.77 -8.49
N PRO A 20 16.58 -28.43 -9.65
CA PRO A 20 17.73 -28.83 -10.45
C PRO A 20 18.48 -27.58 -10.92
N ALA A 21 19.80 -27.58 -10.73
CA ALA A 21 20.68 -26.57 -11.28
C ALA A 21 20.75 -26.75 -12.80
N ASN A 22 20.61 -25.66 -13.56
CA ASN A 22 20.65 -25.55 -15.03
C ASN A 22 19.38 -25.97 -15.80
N ASN A 23 18.34 -25.13 -15.87
CA ASN A 23 17.22 -25.22 -16.83
C ASN A 23 16.53 -26.59 -17.06
N GLU A 24 16.89 -27.64 -16.33
CA GLU A 24 16.35 -29.00 -16.37
C GLU A 24 15.12 -29.08 -15.48
N TYR A 25 14.23 -28.10 -15.57
CA TYR A 25 12.85 -28.42 -15.24
C TYR A 25 12.36 -29.34 -16.36
N PRO A 26 11.91 -30.57 -16.07
CA PRO A 26 11.31 -31.41 -17.10
C PRO A 26 9.99 -30.74 -17.49
N PHE A 27 10.08 -29.81 -18.44
CA PHE A 27 8.92 -29.22 -19.06
C PHE A 27 8.26 -30.31 -19.89
N PRO A 28 6.92 -30.34 -19.95
CA PRO A 28 6.22 -31.23 -20.86
C PRO A 28 6.76 -31.08 -22.29
N HIS A 29 7.14 -32.19 -22.91
CA HIS A 29 7.52 -32.26 -24.32
C HIS A 29 6.68 -33.34 -25.00
N LYS A 30 6.40 -33.15 -26.29
CA LYS A 30 5.74 -34.13 -27.14
C LYS A 30 6.72 -35.25 -27.53
N PRO A 31 6.24 -36.39 -28.08
CA PRO A 31 7.10 -37.48 -28.53
C PRO A 31 8.14 -37.08 -29.60
N ASP A 32 7.90 -35.99 -30.32
CA ASP A 32 8.82 -35.42 -31.32
C ASP A 32 9.89 -34.49 -30.72
N GLY A 33 9.90 -34.30 -29.40
CA GLY A 33 10.83 -33.44 -28.68
C GLY A 33 10.48 -31.95 -28.69
N SER A 34 9.34 -31.55 -29.29
CA SER A 34 8.86 -30.17 -29.22
C SER A 34 8.18 -29.88 -27.86
N PRO A 35 8.15 -28.62 -27.39
CA PRO A 35 7.45 -28.27 -26.15
C PRO A 35 5.96 -28.62 -26.21
N ASP A 36 5.47 -29.30 -25.19
CA ASP A 36 4.04 -29.46 -24.96
C ASP A 36 3.50 -28.22 -24.24
N LEU A 37 3.02 -27.27 -25.04
CA LEU A 37 2.48 -26.00 -24.56
C LEU A 37 1.23 -26.18 -23.69
N GLU A 38 0.41 -27.18 -23.97
CA GLU A 38 -0.81 -27.45 -23.19
C GLU A 38 -0.44 -27.96 -21.80
N GLY A 39 0.44 -28.95 -21.72
CA GLY A 39 1.00 -29.42 -20.45
C GLY A 39 1.72 -28.32 -19.68
N CYS A 40 2.45 -27.43 -20.36
CA CYS A 40 3.09 -26.27 -19.74
C CYS A 40 2.07 -25.31 -19.10
N VAL A 41 1.00 -24.95 -19.83
CA VAL A 41 -0.05 -24.06 -19.33
C VAL A 41 -0.83 -24.69 -18.19
N GLN A 42 -1.11 -26.00 -18.27
CA GLN A 42 -1.76 -26.75 -17.18
C GLN A 42 -0.91 -26.71 -15.91
N ARG A 43 0.37 -27.10 -15.99
CA ARG A 43 1.28 -27.11 -14.85
C ARG A 43 1.49 -25.71 -14.28
N TYR A 44 1.55 -24.69 -15.12
CA TYR A 44 1.61 -23.29 -14.69
C TYR A 44 0.39 -22.92 -13.83
N GLY A 45 -0.83 -23.28 -14.26
CA GLY A 45 -2.05 -23.06 -13.47
C GLY A 45 -2.11 -23.85 -12.16
N GLU A 46 -1.60 -25.09 -12.14
CA GLU A 46 -1.50 -25.88 -10.91
C GLU A 46 -0.55 -25.24 -9.89
N LEU A 47 0.59 -24.71 -10.36
CA LEU A 47 1.54 -23.99 -9.53
C LEU A 47 0.95 -22.67 -8.99
N GLU A 48 0.26 -21.89 -9.83
CA GLU A 48 -0.41 -20.66 -9.39
C GLU A 48 -1.40 -20.96 -8.25
N ARG A 49 -2.27 -21.96 -8.40
CA ARG A 49 -3.24 -22.34 -7.35
C ARG A 49 -2.57 -22.80 -6.06
N ARG A 50 -1.45 -23.53 -6.17
CA ARG A 50 -0.68 -23.98 -4.99
C ARG A 50 -0.02 -22.80 -4.27
N ILE A 51 0.50 -21.83 -5.03
CA ILE A 51 1.03 -20.58 -4.47
C ILE A 51 -0.10 -19.81 -3.77
N ASP A 52 -1.25 -19.63 -4.42
CA ASP A 52 -2.39 -18.92 -3.85
C ASP A 52 -2.88 -19.56 -2.54
N SER A 53 -2.94 -20.89 -2.48
CA SER A 53 -3.30 -21.63 -1.26
C SER A 53 -2.30 -21.41 -0.13
N LEU A 54 -1.00 -21.39 -0.43
CA LEU A 54 0.06 -21.11 0.55
C LEU A 54 -0.02 -19.66 1.05
N VAL A 55 -0.25 -18.69 0.15
CA VAL A 55 -0.42 -17.27 0.49
C VAL A 55 -1.65 -17.09 1.37
N SER A 56 -2.79 -17.67 1.00
CA SER A 56 -4.01 -17.62 1.82
C SER A 56 -3.77 -18.17 3.22
N THR A 57 -3.11 -19.32 3.33
CA THR A 57 -2.78 -19.92 4.64
C THR A 57 -1.88 -19.00 5.47
N ALA A 58 -0.92 -18.31 4.83
CA ALA A 58 -0.05 -17.37 5.50
C ALA A 58 -0.81 -16.10 5.94
N ASP A 59 -1.70 -15.58 5.10
CA ASP A 59 -2.53 -14.42 5.40
C ASP A 59 -3.48 -14.69 6.57
N ASP A 60 -4.07 -15.88 6.65
CA ASP A 60 -4.90 -16.31 7.78
C ASP A 60 -4.10 -16.28 9.09
N ARG A 61 -2.87 -16.84 9.09
CA ARG A 61 -1.98 -16.80 10.26
C ARG A 61 -1.56 -15.37 10.63
N ILE A 62 -1.29 -14.52 9.63
CA ILE A 62 -0.97 -13.11 9.87
C ILE A 62 -2.18 -12.40 10.50
N ALA A 63 -3.39 -12.70 10.05
CA ALA A 63 -4.62 -12.13 10.61
C ALA A 63 -4.82 -12.57 12.06
N GLU A 64 -4.59 -13.84 12.39
CA GLU A 64 -4.62 -14.35 13.77
C GLU A 64 -3.61 -13.63 14.67
N ILE A 65 -2.36 -13.51 14.22
CA ILE A 65 -1.30 -12.80 14.96
C ILE A 65 -1.68 -11.33 15.21
N ARG A 66 -2.19 -10.65 14.18
CA ARG A 66 -2.64 -9.25 14.30
C ARG A 66 -3.80 -9.11 15.27
N SER A 67 -4.78 -10.01 15.20
CA SER A 67 -5.93 -10.03 16.11
C SER A 67 -5.49 -10.23 17.56
N ALA A 68 -4.60 -11.19 17.82
CA ALA A 68 -4.03 -11.42 19.13
C ALA A 68 -3.27 -10.20 19.66
N LEU A 69 -2.48 -9.53 18.81
CA LEU A 69 -1.76 -8.32 19.18
C LEU A 69 -2.71 -7.16 19.51
N VAL A 70 -3.76 -6.95 18.73
CA VAL A 70 -4.79 -5.93 19.01
C VAL A 70 -5.44 -6.19 20.37
N ASN A 71 -5.85 -7.43 20.65
CA ASN A 71 -6.49 -7.76 21.93
C ASN A 71 -5.57 -7.50 23.14
N GLN A 72 -4.26 -7.69 22.98
CA GLN A 72 -3.28 -7.42 24.04
C GLN A 72 -2.95 -5.93 24.17
N THR A 73 -2.91 -5.19 23.07
CA THR A 73 -2.48 -3.79 23.04
C THR A 73 -3.62 -2.80 23.27
N GLU A 74 -4.86 -3.14 22.92
CA GLU A 74 -6.03 -2.27 23.09
C GLU A 74 -6.23 -1.78 24.54
N PRO A 75 -6.17 -2.62 25.60
CA PRO A 75 -6.30 -2.11 26.96
C PRO A 75 -5.13 -1.17 27.35
N LEU A 76 -3.91 -1.46 26.88
CA LEU A 76 -2.73 -0.63 27.14
C LEU A 76 -2.84 0.73 26.43
N GLU A 77 -3.36 0.75 25.20
CA GLU A 77 -3.56 2.00 24.46
C GLU A 77 -4.70 2.82 25.10
N LYS A 78 -5.77 2.18 25.58
CA LYS A 78 -6.82 2.86 26.36
C LYS A 78 -6.26 3.51 27.62
N GLU A 79 -5.40 2.80 28.35
CA GLU A 79 -4.71 3.35 29.53
C GLU A 79 -3.80 4.52 29.15
N ARG A 80 -2.97 4.35 28.11
CA ARG A 80 -2.06 5.39 27.60
C ARG A 80 -2.79 6.66 27.19
N VAL A 81 -3.90 6.54 26.46
CA VAL A 81 -4.73 7.69 26.05
C VAL A 81 -5.36 8.37 27.27
N SER A 82 -5.90 7.58 28.21
CA SER A 82 -6.51 8.12 29.44
C SER A 82 -5.50 8.91 30.28
N LEU A 83 -4.26 8.41 30.40
CA LEU A 83 -3.16 9.11 31.07
C LEU A 83 -2.77 10.39 30.33
N LEU A 84 -2.68 10.34 29.00
CA LEU A 84 -2.37 11.52 28.20
C LEU A 84 -3.44 12.61 28.33
N ASP A 85 -4.72 12.24 28.34
CA ASP A 85 -5.82 13.18 28.49
C ASP A 85 -5.90 13.73 29.90
N TYR A 86 -5.66 12.90 30.92
CA TYR A 86 -5.49 13.38 32.29
C TYR A 86 -4.36 14.42 32.38
N LEU A 87 -3.21 14.15 31.76
CA LEU A 87 -2.10 15.11 31.72
C LEU A 87 -2.50 16.40 31.00
N LYS A 88 -3.16 16.33 29.83
CA LYS A 88 -3.62 17.54 29.11
C LYS A 88 -4.60 18.39 29.92
N LEU A 89 -5.53 17.76 30.64
CA LEU A 89 -6.52 18.45 31.47
C LEU A 89 -5.89 19.15 32.68
N ASN A 90 -4.84 18.55 33.24
CA ASN A 90 -4.24 19.02 34.49
C ASN A 90 -2.94 19.85 34.29
N LEU A 91 -2.29 19.79 33.12
CA LEU A 91 -1.12 20.62 32.84
C LEU A 91 -1.52 22.08 32.59
N LYS A 92 -1.20 22.94 33.55
CA LYS A 92 -1.36 24.38 33.45
C LYS A 92 -0.08 25.04 32.97
N SER A 93 -0.19 26.28 32.48
CA SER A 93 0.98 27.07 32.07
C SER A 93 1.94 27.31 33.24
N GLU A 94 1.44 27.40 34.47
CA GLU A 94 2.22 27.57 35.71
C GLU A 94 3.14 26.37 36.01
N ASN A 95 2.82 25.17 35.50
CA ASN A 95 3.67 24.00 35.68
C ASN A 95 4.98 24.09 34.87
N PHE A 96 5.07 25.02 33.92
CA PHE A 96 6.27 25.25 33.14
C PHE A 96 7.17 26.27 33.84
N PRO A 97 8.38 25.89 34.29
CA PRO A 97 9.24 26.77 35.06
C PRO A 97 9.75 27.93 34.21
N ASN A 98 9.69 29.15 34.76
CA ASN A 98 10.35 30.35 34.22
C ASN A 98 10.10 30.63 32.72
N GLY A 99 8.87 30.42 32.24
CA GLY A 99 8.52 30.65 30.83
C GLY A 99 9.11 29.60 29.85
N SER A 100 9.67 28.50 30.37
CA SER A 100 10.10 27.36 29.57
C SER A 100 8.93 26.74 28.81
N LYS A 101 9.20 26.17 27.63
CA LYS A 101 8.23 25.32 26.91
C LYS A 101 8.40 23.84 27.22
N THR A 102 9.28 23.48 28.15
CA THR A 102 9.61 22.09 28.50
C THR A 102 9.71 21.91 30.02
N ILE A 103 9.14 20.83 30.54
CA ILE A 103 9.27 20.34 31.91
C ILE A 103 10.12 19.05 31.86
N LYS A 104 11.26 19.02 32.55
CA LYS A 104 12.08 17.81 32.69
C LYS A 104 11.70 17.06 33.96
N LEU A 105 11.49 15.75 33.84
CA LEU A 105 11.15 14.83 34.91
C LEU A 105 12.18 13.70 34.94
N ALA A 106 12.26 12.97 36.06
CA ALA A 106 13.16 11.81 36.14
C ALA A 106 12.83 10.73 35.10
N ALA A 107 11.55 10.58 34.73
CA ALA A 107 11.06 9.57 33.79
C ALA A 107 10.93 10.06 32.34
N GLY A 108 11.27 11.32 32.04
CA GLY A 108 11.14 11.88 30.69
C GLY A 108 10.91 13.40 30.67
N GLU A 109 10.33 13.90 29.59
CA GLU A 109 10.01 15.33 29.48
C GLU A 109 8.62 15.57 28.88
N ILE A 110 8.03 16.71 29.25
CA ILE A 110 6.78 17.20 28.66
C ILE A 110 7.10 18.54 27.98
N SER A 111 6.82 18.66 26.68
CA SER A 111 7.12 19.88 25.93
C SER A 111 5.94 20.40 25.10
N LYS A 112 5.84 21.73 24.99
CA LYS A 112 4.93 22.43 24.07
C LYS A 112 5.74 22.87 22.84
N ARG A 113 5.33 22.43 21.65
CA ARG A 113 5.93 22.79 20.35
C ARG A 113 4.82 23.12 19.36
N SER A 114 5.10 24.01 18.42
CA SER A 114 4.26 24.31 17.26
C SER A 114 4.96 23.82 16.00
N SER A 115 4.33 22.97 15.20
CA SER A 115 4.88 22.51 13.91
C SER A 115 4.08 23.08 12.73
N LYS A 116 4.75 23.24 11.59
CA LYS A 116 4.14 23.51 10.27
C LYS A 116 4.56 22.37 9.33
N ALA A 117 3.64 21.83 8.52
CA ALA A 117 3.92 20.74 7.58
C ALA A 117 3.50 21.10 6.14
N VAL A 118 4.30 20.71 5.16
CA VAL A 118 4.06 20.88 3.70
C VAL A 118 4.51 19.60 2.98
N SER A 119 3.73 19.12 2.00
CA SER A 119 3.65 17.71 1.53
C SER A 119 3.83 17.46 0.01
N VAL A 120 4.52 18.33 -0.73
CA VAL A 120 4.03 18.75 -2.06
C VAL A 120 4.35 17.85 -3.28
N VAL A 121 3.28 17.52 -4.01
CA VAL A 121 3.17 17.10 -5.43
C VAL A 121 3.12 18.35 -6.32
N PRO A 122 3.66 18.34 -7.56
CA PRO A 122 3.51 19.45 -8.52
C PRO A 122 2.05 19.83 -8.63
N THR A 123 1.78 21.07 -8.29
CA THR A 123 0.43 21.47 -7.97
C THR A 123 -0.40 21.61 -9.24
N VAL A 124 -1.71 21.52 -9.11
CA VAL A 124 -2.66 21.91 -10.16
C VAL A 124 -2.27 23.27 -10.76
N GLU A 125 -1.74 24.18 -9.96
CA GLU A 125 -1.24 25.48 -10.37
C GLU A 125 -0.09 25.41 -11.40
N GLU A 126 0.84 24.47 -11.27
CA GLU A 126 1.92 24.26 -12.25
C GLU A 126 1.35 23.81 -13.61
N VAL A 127 0.33 22.95 -13.57
CA VAL A 127 -0.38 22.46 -14.76
C VAL A 127 -1.20 23.58 -15.42
N LEU A 128 -1.90 24.38 -14.62
CA LEU A 128 -2.67 25.53 -15.10
C LEU A 128 -1.75 26.61 -15.69
N LYS A 129 -0.58 26.85 -15.09
CA LYS A 129 0.41 27.82 -15.56
C LYS A 129 0.97 27.43 -16.92
N LYS A 130 1.37 26.17 -17.08
CA LYS A 130 1.94 25.63 -18.33
C LYS A 130 0.95 25.73 -19.49
N ASN A 131 -0.34 25.65 -19.20
CA ASN A 131 -1.42 25.68 -20.20
C ASN A 131 -2.16 27.02 -20.28
N ARG A 132 -1.70 28.06 -19.57
CA ARG A 132 -2.32 29.40 -19.53
C ARG A 132 -3.79 29.40 -19.07
N LEU A 133 -4.17 28.46 -18.22
CA LEU A 133 -5.53 28.26 -17.72
C LEU A 133 -5.82 28.89 -16.35
N ILE A 134 -4.82 29.53 -15.73
CA ILE A 134 -4.97 30.13 -14.39
C ILE A 134 -6.11 31.16 -14.33
N LYS A 135 -6.23 32.01 -15.35
CA LYS A 135 -7.27 33.05 -15.38
C LYS A 135 -8.67 32.43 -15.42
N PHE A 136 -8.83 31.42 -16.26
CA PHE A 136 -10.10 30.70 -16.40
C PHE A 136 -10.50 29.97 -15.12
N GLU A 137 -9.53 29.32 -14.45
CA GLU A 137 -9.80 28.63 -13.19
C GLU A 137 -10.28 29.60 -12.10
N LYS A 138 -9.67 30.78 -11.97
CA LYS A 138 -10.10 31.82 -11.02
C LYS A 138 -11.52 32.32 -11.29
N GLU A 139 -11.81 32.64 -12.55
CA GLU A 139 -13.14 33.11 -12.94
C GLU A 139 -14.22 32.05 -12.71
N ALA A 140 -13.90 30.77 -12.96
CA ALA A 140 -14.81 29.67 -12.67
C ALA A 140 -15.02 29.51 -11.15
N GLN A 141 -13.94 29.53 -10.37
CA GLN A 141 -14.01 29.39 -8.92
C GLN A 141 -14.82 30.51 -8.25
N GLU A 142 -14.72 31.75 -8.74
CA GLU A 142 -15.54 32.88 -8.27
C GLU A 142 -17.04 32.66 -8.55
N LYS A 143 -17.36 32.18 -9.75
CA LYS A 143 -18.76 31.89 -10.13
C LYS A 143 -19.36 30.76 -9.30
N PHE A 144 -18.62 29.67 -9.09
CA PHE A 144 -19.07 28.57 -8.24
C PHE A 144 -19.15 28.97 -6.78
N GLY A 145 -18.19 29.77 -6.29
CA GLY A 145 -18.17 30.29 -4.92
C GLY A 145 -19.36 31.21 -4.61
N GLY A 146 -19.79 32.03 -5.57
CA GLY A 146 -20.99 32.87 -5.45
C GLY A 146 -22.29 32.09 -5.25
N VAL A 147 -22.27 30.77 -5.45
CA VAL A 147 -23.41 29.85 -5.24
C VAL A 147 -23.05 28.68 -4.32
N PHE A 148 -22.04 28.83 -3.46
CA PHE A 148 -21.61 27.84 -2.46
C PHE A 148 -21.14 26.48 -3.04
N LEU A 149 -20.73 26.45 -4.31
CA LEU A 149 -20.15 25.27 -4.95
C LEU A 149 -18.62 25.36 -4.99
N LYS A 150 -17.95 24.20 -5.04
CA LYS A 150 -16.49 24.09 -5.12
C LYS A 150 -16.08 23.24 -6.32
N MET A 151 -15.15 23.75 -7.13
CA MET A 151 -14.53 23.01 -8.23
C MET A 151 -13.26 22.31 -7.75
N LYS A 152 -12.99 21.10 -8.27
CA LYS A 152 -11.74 20.36 -8.07
C LYS A 152 -11.25 19.86 -9.44
N LEU A 153 -10.01 20.17 -9.80
CA LEU A 153 -9.40 19.75 -11.06
C LEU A 153 -8.40 18.61 -10.82
N GLU A 154 -8.44 17.60 -11.69
CA GLU A 154 -7.57 16.43 -11.67
C GLU A 154 -7.12 16.09 -13.09
N VAL A 155 -5.96 15.43 -13.23
CA VAL A 155 -5.42 15.01 -14.54
C VAL A 155 -6.03 13.66 -14.94
N SER A 156 -6.66 13.60 -16.12
CA SER A 156 -7.33 12.38 -16.60
C SER A 156 -6.39 11.41 -17.32
N LYS A 157 -6.07 10.28 -16.67
CA LYS A 157 -5.22 9.22 -17.23
C LYS A 157 -5.87 8.51 -18.42
N SER A 158 -7.18 8.26 -18.36
CA SER A 158 -7.93 7.62 -19.45
C SER A 158 -7.94 8.46 -20.72
N ALA A 159 -8.08 9.79 -20.59
CA ALA A 159 -8.02 10.72 -21.72
C ALA A 159 -6.61 10.78 -22.36
N ILE A 160 -5.56 10.71 -21.53
CA ILE A 160 -4.17 10.64 -22.00
C ILE A 160 -3.94 9.38 -22.84
N GLN A 161 -4.44 8.23 -22.38
CA GLN A 161 -4.32 6.96 -23.09
C GLN A 161 -5.08 6.97 -24.42
N ALA A 162 -6.28 7.55 -24.45
CA ALA A 162 -7.08 7.66 -25.66
C ALA A 162 -6.45 8.58 -26.73
N ASN A 163 -5.62 9.56 -26.34
CA ASN A 163 -4.95 10.46 -27.28
C ASN A 163 -3.48 10.72 -26.91
N ALA A 164 -2.71 9.64 -27.00
CA ALA A 164 -1.31 9.57 -26.61
C ALA A 164 -0.42 10.63 -27.30
N SER A 165 -0.61 10.84 -28.60
CA SER A 165 0.18 11.79 -29.38
C SER A 165 -0.08 13.25 -28.97
N ALA A 166 -1.35 13.62 -28.80
CA ALA A 166 -1.71 14.96 -28.33
C ALA A 166 -1.24 15.18 -26.88
N ALA A 167 -1.33 14.16 -26.02
CA ALA A 167 -0.87 14.26 -24.64
C ALA A 167 0.67 14.47 -24.54
N LYS A 168 1.46 13.79 -25.38
CA LYS A 168 2.91 14.04 -25.51
C LYS A 168 3.19 15.51 -25.85
N LYS A 169 2.46 16.08 -26.81
CA LYS A 169 2.67 17.45 -27.31
C LYS A 169 2.18 18.54 -26.36
N LEU A 170 1.00 18.37 -25.77
CA LEU A 170 0.30 19.41 -25.02
C LEU A 170 0.77 19.50 -23.57
N ILE A 171 0.99 18.35 -22.94
CA ILE A 171 1.35 18.31 -21.51
C ILE A 171 2.74 17.74 -21.26
N GLY A 172 3.39 17.15 -22.28
CA GLY A 172 4.69 16.50 -22.13
C GLY A 172 4.60 15.10 -21.51
N ALA A 173 3.48 14.40 -21.72
CA ALA A 173 3.32 13.03 -21.21
C ALA A 173 4.37 12.09 -21.83
N LYS A 174 4.94 11.17 -21.05
CA LYS A 174 5.76 10.07 -21.58
C LYS A 174 4.90 8.82 -21.68
N ILE A 175 4.95 8.13 -22.83
CA ILE A 175 4.10 6.96 -23.12
C ILE A 175 4.99 5.89 -23.72
N GLU A 176 5.04 4.76 -23.03
CA GLU A 176 5.78 3.56 -23.40
C GLU A 176 4.83 2.54 -24.01
N GLU A 177 5.23 1.92 -25.11
CA GLU A 177 4.55 0.79 -25.71
C GLU A 177 5.33 -0.47 -25.35
N LYS A 178 4.64 -1.44 -24.74
CA LYS A 178 5.23 -2.72 -24.36
C LYS A 178 4.27 -3.84 -24.73
N GLU A 179 4.70 -4.73 -25.62
CA GLU A 179 4.00 -5.98 -25.85
C GLU A 179 4.21 -6.92 -24.66
N THR A 180 3.13 -7.54 -24.18
CA THR A 180 3.18 -8.44 -23.02
C THR A 180 2.47 -9.75 -23.37
N LEU A 181 3.16 -10.87 -23.20
CA LEU A 181 2.56 -12.20 -23.27
C LEU A 181 1.68 -12.41 -22.03
N SER A 182 0.43 -12.85 -22.23
CA SER A 182 -0.49 -13.22 -21.16
C SER A 182 -0.87 -14.69 -21.28
N ILE A 183 -0.63 -15.46 -20.21
CA ILE A 183 -1.06 -16.85 -20.07
C ILE A 183 -2.21 -16.87 -19.07
N LYS A 184 -3.32 -17.53 -19.41
CA LYS A 184 -4.49 -17.67 -18.55
C LYS A 184 -4.90 -19.14 -18.49
N PRO A 185 -4.40 -19.90 -17.51
CA PRO A 185 -4.82 -21.30 -17.33
C PRO A 185 -6.31 -21.39 -17.09
N ALA A 186 -6.94 -22.47 -17.55
CA ALA A 186 -8.34 -22.73 -17.24
C ALA A 186 -8.52 -22.84 -15.72
N LYS A 187 -9.60 -22.29 -15.18
CA LYS A 187 -10.00 -22.55 -13.79
C LYS A 187 -10.80 -23.85 -13.78
N THR A 188 -10.14 -24.97 -13.59
CA THR A 188 -10.83 -26.23 -13.33
C THR A 188 -11.39 -26.13 -11.92
N GLU A 189 -12.71 -25.98 -11.78
CA GLU A 189 -13.38 -26.24 -10.52
C GLU A 189 -13.08 -27.68 -10.14
N ILE A 190 -12.40 -27.89 -9.01
CA ILE A 190 -12.27 -29.23 -8.44
C ILE A 190 -13.69 -29.59 -7.99
N GLN A 191 -14.34 -30.53 -8.67
CA GLN A 191 -15.54 -31.17 -8.14
C GLN A 191 -15.10 -31.97 -6.91
N GLU A 192 -15.47 -31.48 -5.72
CA GLU A 192 -15.38 -32.24 -4.45
C GLU A 192 -16.34 -33.43 -4.44
#